data_AF-A0A352SQQ4-F1
#
_entry.id   AF-A0A352SQQ4-F1
#
_cell.length_a   1.000
_cell.length_b   1.000
_cell.length_c   1.000
_cell.angle_alpha   90.00
_cell.angle_beta   90.00
_cell.angle_gamma   90.00
#
_symmetry.space_group_name_H-M   'P 1'
#
loop_
_entity.id
_entity.type
_entity.pdbx_description
1 polymer ?
#
loop_
_entity_poly.entity_id
_entity_poly.type
_entity_poly.pdbx_seq_one_letter_code
_entity_poly.pdbx_strand_id
1 'polypeptide(L)'
;MLAVAAQLLDGHHLVYVARDDSRMMAMHDALAMQCPDAVLRLFPAWDCLPYDRLSPQGALVGQRVETLAWLSEAQASTDTNPADDASDHARAKQTAGSIVLTTVNAILQRVPPTSYFQDRSRILKAGDVTGPARLAEFLSMQGYLRTDTVRETGEFALRGGILDIYPAGHDMPVRLDFFGDELEALRSFDAATQRNAGALASINLRPVAEFQLDDASIERFRSGYRGAFGAVATRDALYESVSTGRMHPGIEHWLPLFHESMASLTDYCAGWKIVLDHEVDAAVAARFQQIS
;
A
#
# COMPACT_ATOMS: atom_id res chain seq x y z
N MET A 1 17.74 -13.58 -14.36
CA MET A 1 17.56 -12.28 -15.03
C MET A 1 17.09 -12.45 -16.47
N LEU A 2 17.90 -12.92 -17.43
CA LEU A 2 17.46 -13.08 -18.84
C LEU A 2 16.20 -13.94 -19.00
N ALA A 3 16.10 -15.04 -18.25
CA ALA A 3 14.88 -15.88 -18.26
C ALA A 3 13.65 -15.15 -17.71
N VAL A 4 13.81 -14.28 -16.71
CA VAL A 4 12.71 -13.47 -16.14
C VAL A 4 12.26 -12.44 -17.17
N ALA A 5 13.20 -11.73 -17.81
CA ALA A 5 12.90 -10.77 -18.86
C ALA A 5 12.17 -11.43 -20.05
N ALA A 6 12.62 -12.59 -20.51
CA ALA A 6 11.95 -13.34 -21.58
C ALA A 6 10.49 -13.66 -21.22
N GLN A 7 10.24 -14.16 -20.01
CA GLN A 7 8.87 -14.46 -19.55
C GLN A 7 7.99 -13.20 -19.50
N LEU A 8 8.54 -12.03 -19.12
CA LEU A 8 7.78 -10.77 -19.13
C LEU A 8 7.47 -10.29 -20.54
N LEU A 9 8.41 -10.44 -21.48
CA LEU A 9 8.19 -10.13 -22.89
C LEU A 9 7.16 -11.06 -23.54
N ASP A 10 7.05 -12.30 -23.06
CA ASP A 10 6.01 -13.26 -23.45
C ASP A 10 4.64 -12.99 -22.79
N GLY A 11 4.51 -11.91 -22.00
CA GLY A 11 3.26 -11.50 -21.38
C GLY A 11 2.93 -12.22 -20.06
N HIS A 12 3.86 -12.98 -19.47
CA HIS A 12 3.60 -13.66 -18.21
C HIS A 12 3.66 -12.74 -16.98
N HIS A 13 2.87 -13.08 -15.96
CA HIS A 13 2.92 -12.41 -14.67
C HIS A 13 3.73 -13.21 -13.65
N LEU A 14 4.64 -12.54 -12.94
CA LEU A 14 5.67 -13.15 -12.12
C LEU A 14 5.73 -12.54 -10.71
N VAL A 15 6.13 -13.34 -9.73
CA VAL A 15 6.61 -12.86 -8.43
C VAL A 15 8.08 -13.23 -8.31
N TYR A 16 8.96 -12.23 -8.18
CA TYR A 16 10.38 -12.45 -7.95
C TYR A 16 10.72 -12.27 -6.48
N VAL A 17 11.22 -13.33 -5.85
CA VAL A 17 11.59 -13.33 -4.43
C VAL A 17 13.11 -13.22 -4.31
N ALA A 18 13.58 -12.02 -4.01
CA ALA A 18 14.98 -11.75 -3.72
C ALA A 18 15.34 -12.18 -2.29
N ARG A 19 16.61 -12.52 -2.07
CA ARG A 19 17.12 -12.81 -0.72
C ARG A 19 17.16 -11.58 0.21
N ASP A 20 17.32 -10.37 -0.36
CA ASP A 20 17.46 -9.10 0.36
C ASP A 20 17.04 -7.91 -0.53
N ASP A 21 16.90 -6.72 0.08
CA ASP A 21 16.44 -5.50 -0.60
C ASP A 21 17.41 -5.01 -1.68
N SER A 22 18.72 -5.10 -1.43
CA SER A 22 19.75 -4.68 -2.40
C SER A 22 19.64 -5.50 -3.68
N ARG A 23 19.40 -6.80 -3.56
CA ARG A 23 19.21 -7.70 -4.69
C ARG A 23 17.87 -7.49 -5.38
N MET A 24 16.81 -7.20 -4.64
CA MET A 24 15.51 -6.81 -5.20
C MET A 24 15.65 -5.57 -6.10
N MET A 25 16.31 -4.52 -5.60
CA MET A 25 16.54 -3.28 -6.36
C MET A 25 17.44 -3.51 -7.58
N ALA A 26 18.50 -4.31 -7.45
CA ALA A 26 19.35 -4.65 -8.59
C ALA A 26 18.60 -5.39 -9.70
N MET A 27 17.64 -6.26 -9.35
CA MET A 27 16.77 -6.90 -10.35
C MET A 27 15.78 -5.92 -10.96
N HIS A 28 15.18 -5.05 -10.14
CA HIS A 28 14.26 -4.00 -10.60
C HIS A 28 14.93 -3.12 -11.66
N ASP A 29 16.10 -2.55 -11.36
CA ASP A 29 16.80 -1.64 -12.27
C ASP A 29 17.21 -2.33 -13.58
N ALA A 30 17.64 -3.58 -13.49
CA ALA A 30 17.97 -4.39 -14.67
C ALA A 30 16.74 -4.64 -15.56
N LEU A 31 15.59 -4.93 -14.97
CA LEU A 31 14.34 -5.17 -15.71
C LEU A 31 13.76 -3.87 -16.26
N ALA A 32 13.85 -2.76 -15.53
CA ALA A 32 13.38 -1.45 -16.00
C ALA A 32 14.09 -1.03 -17.31
N MET A 33 15.37 -1.37 -17.46
CA MET A 33 16.12 -1.12 -18.69
C MET A 33 15.77 -2.09 -19.84
N GLN A 34 15.51 -3.37 -19.54
CA GLN A 34 15.33 -4.42 -20.56
C GLN A 34 13.87 -4.63 -20.99
N CYS A 35 12.93 -4.31 -20.11
CA CYS A 35 11.51 -4.52 -20.31
C CYS A 35 10.76 -3.23 -19.94
N PRO A 36 10.98 -2.10 -20.64
CA PRO A 36 10.40 -0.79 -20.28
C PRO A 36 8.87 -0.77 -20.35
N ASP A 37 8.27 -1.69 -21.12
CA ASP A 37 6.81 -1.81 -21.24
C ASP A 37 6.19 -2.71 -20.16
N ALA A 38 7.01 -3.49 -19.43
CA ALA A 38 6.52 -4.37 -18.37
C ALA A 38 6.12 -3.58 -17.13
N VAL A 39 5.07 -4.01 -16.45
CA VAL A 39 4.66 -3.40 -15.19
C VAL A 39 5.51 -3.96 -14.05
N LEU A 40 6.39 -3.12 -13.50
CA LEU A 40 7.23 -3.48 -12.35
C LEU A 40 6.63 -2.89 -11.07
N ARG A 41 6.42 -3.73 -10.07
CA ARG A 41 5.96 -3.32 -8.73
C ARG A 41 6.91 -3.84 -7.67
N LEU A 42 7.17 -3.03 -6.64
CA LEU A 42 8.01 -3.38 -5.50
C LEU A 42 7.12 -3.67 -4.29
N PHE A 43 7.36 -4.79 -3.64
CA PHE A 43 6.76 -5.13 -2.35
C PHE A 43 7.87 -5.34 -1.32
N PRO A 44 8.39 -4.27 -0.70
CA PRO A 44 9.50 -4.34 0.24
C PRO A 44 9.09 -4.95 1.58
N ALA A 45 10.08 -5.33 2.38
CA ALA A 45 9.86 -5.66 3.79
C ALA A 45 9.66 -4.38 4.60
N TRP A 46 9.12 -4.50 5.81
CA TRP A 46 9.26 -3.43 6.79
C TRP A 46 10.74 -3.23 7.14
N ASP A 47 11.14 -1.98 7.39
CA ASP A 47 12.49 -1.58 7.77
C ASP A 47 12.76 -1.68 9.28
N CYS A 48 11.84 -2.28 10.02
CA CYS A 48 11.98 -2.60 11.44
C CYS A 48 12.18 -4.12 11.68
N LEU A 49 12.72 -4.46 12.84
CA LEU A 49 12.85 -5.85 13.25
C LEU A 49 11.48 -6.45 13.62
N PRO A 50 11.32 -7.78 13.61
CA PRO A 50 10.11 -8.39 14.17
C PRO A 50 9.85 -7.96 15.61
N TYR A 51 8.63 -7.51 15.88
CA TYR A 51 8.18 -7.08 17.21
C TYR A 51 8.96 -5.88 17.77
N ASP A 52 9.48 -5.02 16.89
CA ASP A 52 10.09 -3.75 17.28
C ASP A 52 9.04 -2.82 17.91
N ARG A 53 9.51 -1.84 18.69
CA ARG A 53 8.66 -0.78 19.26
C ARG A 53 8.53 0.42 18.32
N LEU A 54 9.22 0.39 17.19
CA LEU A 54 9.15 1.40 16.15
C LEU A 54 8.23 0.92 15.04
N SER A 55 7.43 1.84 14.49
CA SER A 55 6.68 1.58 13.27
C SER A 55 7.62 1.63 12.05
N PRO A 56 7.34 0.85 10.99
CA PRO A 56 8.01 1.02 9.71
C PRO A 56 7.76 2.43 9.13
N GLN A 57 8.64 2.87 8.24
CA GLN A 57 8.48 4.17 7.57
C GLN A 57 7.21 4.20 6.71
N GLY A 58 6.46 5.31 6.78
CA GLY A 58 5.20 5.48 6.05
C GLY A 58 5.34 5.32 4.53
N ALA A 59 6.46 5.75 3.94
CA ALA A 59 6.72 5.57 2.52
C ALA A 59 6.82 4.09 2.11
N LEU A 60 7.46 3.26 2.94
CA LEU A 60 7.59 1.81 2.71
C LEU A 60 6.23 1.12 2.84
N VAL A 61 5.45 1.46 3.88
CA VAL A 61 4.08 0.94 4.05
C VAL A 61 3.19 1.38 2.89
N GLY A 62 3.28 2.64 2.49
CA GLY A 62 2.56 3.18 1.34
C GLY A 62 2.87 2.43 0.04
N GLN A 63 4.14 2.11 -0.22
CA GLN A 63 4.52 1.31 -1.40
C GLN A 63 3.96 -0.12 -1.35
N ARG A 64 3.95 -0.74 -0.16
CA ARG A 64 3.36 -2.07 0.04
C ARG A 64 1.86 -2.04 -0.20
N VAL A 65 1.16 -1.08 0.40
CA VAL A 65 -0.28 -0.89 0.25
C VAL A 65 -0.66 -0.62 -1.21
N GLU A 66 0.07 0.25 -1.90
CA GLU A 66 -0.14 0.51 -3.32
C GLU A 66 -0.03 -0.77 -4.16
N THR A 67 0.98 -1.59 -3.89
CA THR A 67 1.17 -2.86 -4.60
C THR A 67 0.04 -3.85 -4.31
N LEU A 68 -0.39 -3.99 -3.05
CA LEU A 68 -1.49 -4.89 -2.69
C LEU A 68 -2.82 -4.43 -3.28
N ALA A 69 -3.11 -3.13 -3.25
CA ALA A 69 -4.33 -2.59 -3.82
C ALA A 69 -4.36 -2.76 -5.35
N TRP A 70 -3.23 -2.49 -6.02
CA TRP A 70 -3.11 -2.75 -7.46
C TRP A 70 -3.33 -4.23 -7.82
N LEU A 71 -2.78 -5.16 -7.04
CA LEU A 71 -3.02 -6.60 -7.23
C LEU A 71 -4.49 -6.97 -6.99
N SER A 72 -5.11 -6.39 -5.97
CA SER A 72 -6.54 -6.63 -5.66
C SER A 72 -7.46 -6.13 -6.79
N GLU A 73 -7.15 -4.97 -7.38
CA GLU A 73 -7.88 -4.41 -8.52
C GLU A 73 -7.72 -5.31 -9.76
N ALA A 74 -6.50 -5.82 -10.01
CA ALA A 74 -6.23 -6.74 -11.11
C ALA A 74 -7.03 -8.06 -10.99
N GLN A 75 -7.13 -8.63 -9.78
CA GLN A 75 -7.95 -9.82 -9.54
C GLN A 75 -9.44 -9.57 -9.81
N ALA A 76 -9.98 -8.46 -9.31
CA ALA A 76 -11.39 -8.11 -9.51
C ALA A 76 -11.76 -7.94 -11.00
N SER A 77 -10.83 -7.41 -11.82
CA SER A 77 -11.03 -7.28 -13.27
C SER A 77 -10.98 -8.60 -14.05
N THR A 78 -10.44 -9.66 -13.45
CA THR A 78 -10.36 -11.00 -14.08
C THR A 78 -11.66 -11.79 -13.85
N ASP A 79 -12.39 -11.48 -12.77
CA ASP A 79 -13.64 -12.14 -12.39
C ASP A 79 -14.89 -11.53 -13.07
N THR A 80 -14.78 -10.31 -13.63
CA THR A 80 -15.84 -9.69 -14.44
C THR A 80 -15.78 -10.15 -15.90
N ASN A 81 -16.93 -10.57 -16.41
CA ASN A 81 -17.08 -11.05 -17.79
C ASN A 81 -16.65 -9.94 -18.77
N PRO A 82 -15.71 -10.16 -19.71
CA PRO A 82 -15.12 -9.13 -20.58
C PRO A 82 -16.08 -8.51 -21.62
N ALA A 83 -17.39 -8.72 -21.50
CA ALA A 83 -18.40 -8.28 -22.45
C ALA A 83 -18.99 -6.90 -22.15
N ASP A 84 -18.90 -6.38 -20.92
CA ASP A 84 -19.78 -5.28 -20.49
C ASP A 84 -19.13 -3.90 -20.33
N ASP A 85 -17.80 -3.76 -20.29
CA ASP A 85 -17.13 -2.46 -20.15
C ASP A 85 -16.11 -2.19 -21.27
N ALA A 86 -16.62 -1.91 -22.46
CA ALA A 86 -15.82 -1.45 -23.59
C ALA A 86 -15.55 0.06 -23.51
N SER A 87 -14.42 0.43 -22.90
CA SER A 87 -13.69 1.63 -23.36
C SER A 87 -12.43 1.17 -24.09
N ASP A 88 -12.40 1.41 -25.40
CA ASP A 88 -11.38 0.96 -26.37
C ASP A 88 -9.93 1.40 -26.07
N HIS A 89 -9.70 2.21 -25.04
CA HIS A 89 -8.37 2.70 -24.65
C HIS A 89 -7.62 1.75 -23.71
N ALA A 90 -8.29 0.82 -23.02
CA ALA A 90 -7.64 -0.13 -22.11
C ALA A 90 -7.11 -1.40 -22.79
N ARG A 91 -7.71 -1.80 -23.93
CA ARG A 91 -7.37 -3.07 -24.61
C ARG A 91 -6.08 -3.03 -25.42
N ALA A 92 -5.53 -1.85 -25.71
CA ALA A 92 -4.38 -1.70 -26.63
C ALA A 92 -3.00 -1.77 -25.97
N LYS A 93 -2.89 -1.99 -24.64
CA LYS A 93 -1.60 -2.03 -23.92
C LYS A 93 -1.40 -3.27 -23.03
N GLN A 94 -2.22 -4.30 -23.22
CA GLN A 94 -2.17 -5.55 -22.45
C GLN A 94 -1.39 -6.65 -23.21
N THR A 95 -0.11 -6.40 -23.53
CA THR A 95 0.80 -7.43 -24.07
C THR A 95 2.08 -7.60 -23.26
N ALA A 96 2.41 -6.66 -22.37
CA ALA A 96 3.59 -6.78 -21.53
C ALA A 96 3.24 -7.45 -20.19
N GLY A 97 4.07 -8.42 -19.79
CA GLY A 97 3.94 -9.10 -18.51
C GLY A 97 4.09 -8.15 -17.33
N SER A 98 3.75 -8.64 -16.14
CA SER A 98 3.89 -7.87 -14.89
C SER A 98 4.72 -8.63 -13.90
N ILE A 99 5.45 -7.91 -13.05
CA ILE A 99 6.24 -8.54 -12.00
C ILE A 99 6.14 -7.78 -10.69
N VAL A 100 5.89 -8.53 -9.61
CA VAL A 100 6.08 -8.05 -8.25
C VAL A 100 7.46 -8.53 -7.81
N LEU A 101 8.37 -7.60 -7.55
CA LEU A 101 9.64 -7.89 -6.92
C LEU A 101 9.49 -7.70 -5.41
N THR A 102 9.88 -8.72 -4.67
CA THR A 102 9.77 -8.74 -3.22
C THR A 102 10.99 -9.41 -2.61
N THR A 103 11.06 -9.48 -1.28
CA THR A 103 12.10 -10.19 -0.55
C THR A 103 11.53 -11.36 0.23
N VAL A 104 12.41 -12.26 0.66
CA VAL A 104 12.07 -13.33 1.60
C VAL A 104 11.40 -12.78 2.86
N ASN A 105 11.92 -11.70 3.42
CA ASN A 105 11.35 -11.08 4.63
C ASN A 105 9.93 -10.55 4.40
N ALA A 106 9.67 -9.99 3.23
CA ALA A 106 8.37 -9.41 2.87
C ALA A 106 7.33 -10.47 2.52
N ILE A 107 7.67 -11.49 1.71
CA ILE A 107 6.71 -12.50 1.24
C ILE A 107 6.26 -13.45 2.35
N LEU A 108 7.12 -13.71 3.34
CA LEU A 108 6.77 -14.54 4.50
C LEU A 108 5.83 -13.81 5.48
N GLN A 109 5.78 -12.49 5.43
CA GLN A 109 4.92 -11.69 6.29
C GLN A 109 3.46 -11.80 5.82
N ARG A 110 2.55 -11.98 6.79
CA ARG A 110 1.10 -11.93 6.53
C ARG A 110 0.66 -10.49 6.24
N VAL A 111 -0.32 -10.35 5.35
CA VAL A 111 -0.86 -9.09 4.86
C VAL A 111 -2.38 -9.05 5.06
N PRO A 112 -3.03 -7.88 4.93
CA PRO A 112 -4.49 -7.78 4.98
C PRO A 112 -5.15 -8.70 3.94
N PRO A 113 -6.39 -9.16 4.17
CA PRO A 113 -7.12 -9.94 3.16
C PRO A 113 -7.37 -9.10 1.91
N THR A 114 -7.52 -9.72 0.74
CA THR A 114 -7.78 -8.99 -0.53
C THR A 114 -9.03 -8.12 -0.45
N SER A 115 -10.04 -8.56 0.32
CA SER A 115 -11.25 -7.79 0.61
C SER A 115 -10.99 -6.49 1.37
N TYR A 116 -9.83 -6.31 2.01
CA TYR A 116 -9.46 -5.06 2.66
C TYR A 116 -9.44 -3.90 1.68
N PHE A 117 -9.02 -4.11 0.42
CA PHE A 117 -8.90 -3.02 -0.56
C PHE A 117 -10.19 -2.79 -1.37
N GLN A 118 -11.18 -3.67 -1.25
CA GLN A 118 -12.47 -3.52 -1.96
C GLN A 118 -13.19 -2.25 -1.51
N ASP A 119 -13.64 -1.44 -2.47
CA ASP A 119 -14.34 -0.18 -2.27
C ASP A 119 -13.60 0.86 -1.39
N ARG A 120 -12.30 0.70 -1.17
CA ARG A 120 -11.46 1.64 -0.39
C ARG A 120 -10.59 2.56 -1.23
N SER A 121 -10.59 2.36 -2.54
CA SER A 121 -9.92 3.25 -3.50
C SER A 121 -10.92 4.26 -4.05
N ARG A 122 -10.50 5.52 -4.18
CA ARG A 122 -11.32 6.59 -4.74
C ARG A 122 -10.54 7.41 -5.75
N ILE A 123 -10.97 7.36 -7.00
CA ILE A 123 -10.45 8.24 -8.04
C ILE A 123 -11.08 9.63 -7.86
N LEU A 124 -10.23 10.66 -7.79
CA LEU A 124 -10.62 12.05 -7.79
C LEU A 124 -10.11 12.76 -9.05
N LYS A 125 -10.95 13.57 -9.66
CA LYS A 125 -10.63 14.42 -10.80
C LYS A 125 -11.32 15.78 -10.69
N ALA A 126 -10.88 16.73 -11.50
CA ALA A 126 -11.54 18.04 -11.59
C ALA A 126 -13.02 17.88 -11.96
N GLY A 127 -13.90 18.62 -11.29
CA GLY A 127 -15.35 18.57 -11.38
C GLY A 127 -16.04 17.64 -10.37
N ASP A 128 -15.30 16.86 -9.58
CA ASP A 128 -15.90 16.00 -8.55
C ASP A 128 -16.46 16.83 -7.38
N VAL A 129 -17.67 16.51 -6.94
CA VAL A 129 -18.34 17.18 -5.81
C VAL A 129 -18.21 16.31 -4.55
N THR A 130 -17.17 16.56 -3.76
CA THR A 130 -16.92 15.85 -2.49
C THR A 130 -16.78 16.76 -1.30
N GLY A 131 -16.36 18.01 -1.49
CA GLY A 131 -15.99 18.93 -0.42
C GLY A 131 -14.75 18.52 0.38
N PRO A 132 -13.93 19.51 0.80
CA PRO A 132 -12.67 19.24 1.46
C PRO A 132 -12.83 18.63 2.86
N ALA A 133 -13.92 18.96 3.58
CA ALA A 133 -14.18 18.42 4.91
C ALA A 133 -14.51 16.92 4.89
N ARG A 134 -15.42 16.50 4.00
CA ARG A 134 -15.76 15.07 3.83
C ARG A 134 -14.56 14.28 3.30
N LEU A 135 -13.75 14.89 2.44
CA LEU A 135 -12.51 14.25 1.98
C LEU A 135 -11.50 14.07 3.14
N ALA A 136 -11.34 15.07 4.01
CA ALA A 136 -10.49 14.94 5.19
C ALA A 136 -10.94 13.83 6.14
N GLU A 137 -12.25 13.68 6.38
CA GLU A 137 -12.81 12.56 7.15
C GLU A 137 -12.51 11.23 6.49
N PHE A 138 -12.71 11.10 5.18
CA PHE A 138 -12.35 9.92 4.41
C PHE A 138 -10.87 9.57 4.57
N LEU A 139 -9.97 10.55 4.43
CA LEU A 139 -8.53 10.34 4.56
C LEU A 139 -8.13 9.85 5.95
N SER A 140 -8.72 10.40 7.00
CA SER A 140 -8.50 9.92 8.37
C SER A 140 -8.94 8.46 8.55
N MET A 141 -10.08 8.07 7.96
CA MET A 141 -10.51 6.65 7.96
C MET A 141 -9.57 5.75 7.15
N GLN A 142 -8.95 6.28 6.09
CA GLN A 142 -7.95 5.57 5.27
C GLN A 142 -6.54 5.50 5.91
N GLY A 143 -6.40 5.98 7.15
CA GLY A 143 -5.15 5.92 7.92
C GLY A 143 -4.20 7.09 7.68
N TYR A 144 -4.62 8.13 6.95
CA TYR A 144 -3.78 9.31 6.76
C TYR A 144 -3.71 10.16 8.03
N LEU A 145 -2.52 10.67 8.31
CA LEU A 145 -2.25 11.57 9.42
C LEU A 145 -2.53 13.02 9.03
N ARG A 146 -3.41 13.68 9.80
CA ARG A 146 -3.63 15.13 9.63
C ARG A 146 -2.48 15.92 10.23
N THR A 147 -1.88 16.80 9.44
CA THR A 147 -0.80 17.70 9.84
C THR A 147 -1.06 19.15 9.40
N ASP A 148 -0.22 20.07 9.85
CA ASP A 148 -0.27 21.48 9.40
C ASP A 148 0.40 21.68 8.04
N THR A 149 1.35 20.81 7.68
CA THR A 149 2.11 20.86 6.43
C THR A 149 2.51 19.45 6.05
N VAL A 150 2.14 19.06 4.83
CA VAL A 150 2.47 17.76 4.25
C VAL A 150 3.95 17.71 3.88
N ARG A 151 4.65 16.71 4.41
CA ARG A 151 6.07 16.42 4.20
C ARG A 151 6.31 14.97 3.81
N GLU A 152 5.56 14.04 4.38
CA GLU A 152 5.78 12.60 4.22
C GLU A 152 4.54 11.87 3.68
N THR A 153 4.76 10.72 3.03
CA THR A 153 3.69 9.84 2.55
C THR A 153 2.76 9.45 3.69
N GLY A 154 1.45 9.56 3.45
CA GLY A 154 0.42 9.31 4.45
C GLY A 154 0.01 10.54 5.25
N GLU A 155 0.59 11.71 4.98
CA GLU A 155 0.11 12.96 5.58
C GLU A 155 -0.91 13.69 4.71
N PHE A 156 -1.78 14.46 5.35
CA PHE A 156 -2.62 15.45 4.68
C PHE A 156 -2.79 16.71 5.53
N ALA A 157 -2.99 17.86 4.88
CA ALA A 157 -3.25 19.14 5.51
C ALA A 157 -4.44 19.82 4.84
N LEU A 158 -5.36 20.35 5.65
CA LEU A 158 -6.55 21.06 5.17
C LEU A 158 -6.50 22.52 5.57
N ARG A 159 -6.50 23.42 4.58
CA ARG A 159 -6.41 24.88 4.74
C ARG A 159 -7.46 25.59 3.88
N GLY A 160 -8.63 25.85 4.47
CA GLY A 160 -9.75 26.45 3.75
C GLY A 160 -10.22 25.57 2.60
N GLY A 161 -10.19 26.09 1.37
CA GLY A 161 -10.50 25.34 0.15
C GLY A 161 -9.34 24.50 -0.40
N ILE A 162 -8.21 24.38 0.30
CA ILE A 162 -7.05 23.62 -0.19
C ILE A 162 -6.84 22.40 0.69
N LEU A 163 -6.76 21.22 0.07
CA LEU A 163 -6.32 20.00 0.73
C LEU A 163 -5.01 19.53 0.09
N ASP A 164 -3.93 19.56 0.85
CA ASP A 164 -2.67 18.93 0.47
C ASP A 164 -2.66 17.50 1.01
N ILE A 165 -2.16 16.56 0.23
CA ILE A 165 -2.03 15.16 0.61
C ILE A 165 -0.76 14.58 0.01
N TYR A 166 -0.12 13.64 0.71
CA TYR A 166 0.92 12.79 0.13
C TYR A 166 0.39 11.35 0.00
N PRO A 167 -0.19 10.98 -1.16
CA PRO A 167 -0.81 9.68 -1.34
C PRO A 167 0.20 8.52 -1.27
N ALA A 168 -0.28 7.35 -0.85
CA ALA A 168 0.48 6.11 -0.96
C ALA A 168 0.90 5.84 -2.42
N GLY A 169 2.15 5.43 -2.64
CA GLY A 169 2.65 5.06 -3.97
C GLY A 169 2.94 6.20 -4.93
N HIS A 170 2.78 7.46 -4.53
CA HIS A 170 3.14 8.62 -5.33
C HIS A 170 4.56 9.11 -4.99
N ASP A 171 5.28 9.64 -5.99
CA ASP A 171 6.62 10.24 -5.78
C ASP A 171 6.55 11.66 -5.20
N MET A 172 5.41 12.33 -5.33
CA MET A 172 5.22 13.73 -4.95
C MET A 172 3.84 13.92 -4.33
N PRO A 173 3.70 14.81 -3.33
CA PRO A 173 2.40 15.15 -2.79
C PRO A 173 1.57 15.96 -3.80
N VAL A 174 0.26 15.97 -3.56
CA VAL A 174 -0.76 16.56 -4.43
C VAL A 174 -1.57 17.58 -3.65
N ARG A 175 -1.72 18.76 -4.25
CA ARG A 175 -2.63 19.82 -3.83
C ARG A 175 -3.95 19.70 -4.57
N LEU A 176 -5.03 19.68 -3.81
CA LEU A 176 -6.41 19.69 -4.29
C LEU A 176 -7.00 21.07 -4.00
N ASP A 177 -7.29 21.81 -5.07
CA ASP A 177 -7.89 23.15 -5.01
C ASP A 177 -9.43 23.01 -5.13
N PHE A 178 -10.18 23.40 -4.10
CA PHE A 178 -11.64 23.34 -4.05
C PHE A 178 -12.28 24.73 -4.13
N PHE A 179 -13.41 24.81 -4.84
CA PHE A 179 -14.36 25.91 -4.76
C PHE A 179 -15.68 25.44 -4.14
N GLY A 180 -15.86 25.78 -2.85
CA GLY A 180 -16.93 25.18 -2.06
C GLY A 180 -16.73 23.67 -1.94
N ASP A 181 -17.64 22.89 -2.54
CA ASP A 181 -17.60 21.43 -2.52
C ASP A 181 -17.04 20.78 -3.79
N GLU A 182 -16.77 21.58 -4.83
CA GLU A 182 -16.26 21.12 -6.13
C GLU A 182 -14.73 21.16 -6.15
N LEU A 183 -14.12 20.08 -6.63
CA LEU A 183 -12.68 19.99 -6.87
C LEU A 183 -12.36 20.66 -8.22
N GLU A 184 -11.70 21.81 -8.22
CA GLU A 184 -11.39 22.55 -9.45
C GLU A 184 -10.11 22.04 -10.11
N ALA A 185 -9.07 21.76 -9.32
CA ALA A 185 -7.77 21.40 -9.85
C ALA A 185 -6.98 20.49 -8.91
N LEU A 186 -6.11 19.69 -9.53
CA LEU A 186 -5.14 18.85 -8.85
C LEU A 186 -3.74 19.19 -9.36
N ARG A 187 -2.79 19.39 -8.45
CA ARG A 187 -1.40 19.72 -8.82
C ARG A 187 -0.42 18.98 -7.93
N SER A 188 0.59 18.34 -8.50
CA SER A 188 1.73 17.89 -7.70
C SER A 188 2.51 19.10 -7.19
N PHE A 189 3.16 18.97 -6.03
CA PHE A 189 4.03 20.00 -5.47
C PHE A 189 5.25 19.38 -4.79
N ASP A 190 6.32 20.16 -4.65
CA ASP A 190 7.53 19.73 -3.96
C ASP A 190 7.36 19.88 -2.43
N ALA A 191 7.51 18.77 -1.70
CA ALA A 191 7.26 18.71 -0.25
C ALA A 191 8.20 19.63 0.56
N ALA A 192 9.42 19.88 0.09
CA ALA A 192 10.40 20.70 0.80
C ALA A 192 10.15 22.20 0.60
N THR A 193 9.88 22.62 -0.63
CA THR A 193 9.73 24.03 -1.04
C THR A 193 8.27 24.49 -1.06
N GLN A 194 7.32 23.56 -1.00
CA GLN A 194 5.87 23.79 -1.07
C GLN A 194 5.42 24.50 -2.35
N ARG A 195 6.16 24.30 -3.46
CA ARG A 195 5.88 24.89 -4.77
C ARG A 195 5.29 23.87 -5.73
N ASN A 196 4.32 24.31 -6.52
CA ASN A 196 3.68 23.48 -7.54
C ASN A 196 4.71 22.97 -8.57
N ALA A 197 4.59 21.71 -8.96
CA ALA A 197 5.45 21.04 -9.92
C ALA A 197 4.72 20.77 -11.25
N GLY A 198 3.49 20.26 -11.22
CA GLY A 198 2.73 19.98 -12.44
C GLY A 198 1.24 19.75 -12.19
N ALA A 199 0.41 19.94 -13.22
CA ALA A 199 -1.02 19.63 -13.15
C ALA A 199 -1.25 18.12 -13.28
N LEU A 200 -2.26 17.59 -12.59
CA LEU A 200 -2.70 16.21 -12.68
C LEU A 200 -4.14 16.14 -13.18
N ALA A 201 -4.43 15.17 -14.06
CA ALA A 201 -5.79 14.94 -14.55
C ALA A 201 -6.68 14.30 -13.48
N SER A 202 -6.10 13.39 -12.69
CA SER A 202 -6.76 12.67 -11.62
C SER A 202 -5.74 12.11 -10.63
N ILE A 203 -6.21 11.70 -9.45
CA ILE A 203 -5.46 10.88 -8.51
C ILE A 203 -6.31 9.70 -8.05
N ASN A 204 -5.68 8.56 -7.74
CA ASN A 204 -6.37 7.45 -7.09
C ASN A 204 -5.97 7.42 -5.61
N LEU A 205 -6.90 7.76 -4.73
CA LEU A 205 -6.68 7.72 -3.30
C LEU A 205 -6.92 6.32 -2.78
N ARG A 206 -5.86 5.69 -2.31
CA ARG A 206 -5.87 4.38 -1.66
C ARG A 206 -5.57 4.52 -0.16
N PRO A 207 -5.87 3.50 0.67
CA PRO A 207 -5.38 3.44 2.04
C PRO A 207 -3.88 3.72 2.11
N VAL A 208 -3.39 4.22 3.25
CA VAL A 208 -1.94 4.38 3.47
C VAL A 208 -1.38 3.46 4.56
N ALA A 209 -2.27 2.72 5.22
CA ALA A 209 -1.92 1.73 6.22
C ALA A 209 -2.43 0.34 5.80
N GLU A 210 -1.84 -0.70 6.38
CA GLU A 210 -2.30 -2.09 6.22
C GLU A 210 -3.47 -2.41 7.18
N PHE A 211 -3.97 -1.45 7.95
CA PHE A 211 -5.11 -1.62 8.85
C PHE A 211 -5.88 -0.32 9.00
N GLN A 212 -6.99 -0.33 9.75
CA GLN A 212 -7.74 0.87 10.10
C GLN A 212 -8.05 0.91 11.60
N LEU A 213 -8.31 2.11 12.09
CA LEU A 213 -8.78 2.37 13.45
C LEU A 213 -10.24 2.83 13.43
N ASP A 214 -11.09 2.05 12.75
CA ASP A 214 -12.54 2.18 12.85
C ASP A 214 -13.08 1.42 14.07
N ASP A 215 -14.34 1.66 14.44
CA ASP A 215 -14.95 1.07 15.64
C ASP A 215 -14.86 -0.46 15.64
N ALA A 216 -15.09 -1.11 14.48
CA ALA A 216 -15.07 -2.56 14.35
C ALA A 216 -13.65 -3.13 14.53
N SER A 217 -12.64 -2.49 13.94
CA SER A 217 -11.24 -2.90 14.03
C SER A 217 -10.66 -2.63 15.42
N ILE A 218 -11.06 -1.53 16.06
CA ILE A 218 -10.71 -1.22 17.45
C ILE A 218 -11.32 -2.26 18.40
N GLU A 219 -12.59 -2.63 18.21
CA GLU A 219 -13.24 -3.66 19.02
C GLU A 219 -12.56 -5.02 18.84
N ARG A 220 -12.27 -5.41 17.60
CA ARG A 220 -11.55 -6.65 17.27
C ARG A 220 -10.18 -6.67 17.95
N PHE A 221 -9.43 -5.59 17.82
CA PHE A 221 -8.13 -5.45 18.47
C PHE A 221 -8.27 -5.61 19.99
N ARG A 222 -9.18 -4.87 20.62
CA ARG A 222 -9.38 -4.93 22.08
C ARG A 222 -9.78 -6.31 22.57
N SER A 223 -10.61 -7.02 21.81
CA SER A 223 -11.02 -8.38 22.12
C SER A 223 -9.83 -9.35 22.02
N GLY A 224 -9.16 -9.36 20.86
CA GLY A 224 -8.03 -10.25 20.60
C GLY A 224 -6.83 -10.00 21.51
N TYR A 225 -6.50 -8.73 21.77
CA TYR A 225 -5.40 -8.34 22.64
C TYR A 225 -5.66 -8.76 24.10
N ARG A 226 -6.89 -8.59 24.62
CA ARG A 226 -7.27 -9.13 25.95
C ARG A 226 -7.30 -10.66 25.97
N GLY A 227 -7.70 -11.30 24.87
CA GLY A 227 -7.64 -12.76 24.73
C GLY A 227 -6.21 -13.29 24.84
N ALA A 228 -5.25 -12.59 24.24
CA ALA A 228 -3.83 -12.98 24.26
C ALA A 228 -3.12 -12.65 25.58
N PHE A 229 -3.39 -11.49 26.20
CA PHE A 229 -2.63 -10.99 27.36
C PHE A 229 -3.41 -10.93 28.68
N GLY A 230 -4.70 -11.28 28.69
CA GLY A 230 -5.53 -11.33 29.89
C GLY A 230 -5.74 -9.96 30.57
N ALA A 231 -5.88 -9.95 31.88
CA ALA A 231 -6.28 -8.75 32.65
C ALA A 231 -5.22 -7.63 32.68
N VAL A 232 -3.95 -7.93 32.39
CA VAL A 232 -2.88 -6.90 32.35
C VAL A 232 -2.92 -6.08 31.06
N ALA A 233 -3.57 -6.59 30.01
CA ALA A 233 -3.70 -5.95 28.70
C ALA A 233 -4.22 -4.51 28.80
N THR A 234 -5.16 -4.24 29.70
CA THR A 234 -5.79 -2.91 29.80
C THR A 234 -4.89 -1.85 30.42
N ARG A 235 -3.71 -2.22 30.91
CA ARG A 235 -2.69 -1.29 31.42
C ARG A 235 -1.57 -1.05 30.40
N ASP A 236 -1.62 -1.72 29.25
CA ASP A 236 -0.66 -1.52 28.17
C ASP A 236 -0.98 -0.21 27.44
N ALA A 237 0.04 0.63 27.24
CA ALA A 237 -0.09 1.90 26.53
C ALA A 237 -0.56 1.70 25.07
N LEU A 238 -0.18 0.59 24.43
CA LEU A 238 -0.69 0.22 23.11
C LEU A 238 -2.20 0.00 23.16
N TYR A 239 -2.67 -0.78 24.13
CA TYR A 239 -4.10 -1.05 24.29
C TYR A 239 -4.89 0.24 24.53
N GLU A 240 -4.40 1.13 25.39
CA GLU A 240 -5.04 2.42 25.67
C GLU A 240 -5.06 3.33 24.42
N SER A 241 -3.94 3.42 23.68
CA SER A 241 -3.87 4.17 22.42
C SER A 241 -4.90 3.67 21.41
N VAL A 242 -4.89 2.38 21.09
CA VAL A 242 -5.80 1.80 20.10
C VAL A 242 -7.26 1.94 20.54
N SER A 243 -7.54 1.75 21.83
CA SER A 243 -8.88 1.92 22.39
C SER A 243 -9.45 3.33 22.26
N THR A 244 -8.59 4.32 22.03
CA THR A 244 -8.97 5.72 21.81
C THR A 244 -8.83 6.14 20.34
N GLY A 245 -8.67 5.18 19.43
CA GLY A 245 -8.51 5.42 17.99
C GLY A 245 -7.19 6.12 17.64
N ARG A 246 -6.16 5.99 18.48
CA ARG A 246 -4.85 6.61 18.26
C ARG A 246 -3.82 5.58 17.83
N MET A 247 -3.00 5.99 16.87
CA MET A 247 -1.79 5.26 16.47
C MET A 247 -0.82 5.12 17.66
N HIS A 248 -0.08 4.03 17.67
CA HIS A 248 0.98 3.74 18.64
C HIS A 248 2.19 3.19 17.90
N PRO A 249 3.43 3.61 18.21
CA PRO A 249 4.62 3.06 17.56
C PRO A 249 4.70 1.52 17.68
N GLY A 250 4.94 0.83 16.55
CA GLY A 250 5.00 -0.63 16.48
C GLY A 250 3.64 -1.34 16.44
N ILE A 251 2.53 -0.60 16.32
CA ILE A 251 1.17 -1.15 16.18
C ILE A 251 1.04 -2.15 15.02
N GLU A 252 1.85 -1.98 13.97
CA GLU A 252 1.87 -2.81 12.78
C GLU A 252 2.17 -4.29 13.12
N HIS A 253 2.96 -4.56 14.16
CA HIS A 253 3.25 -5.95 14.58
C HIS A 253 2.03 -6.68 15.13
N TRP A 254 0.93 -5.97 15.39
CA TRP A 254 -0.36 -6.52 15.81
C TRP A 254 -1.39 -6.59 14.69
N LEU A 255 -0.94 -6.47 13.43
CA LEU A 255 -1.79 -6.51 12.23
C LEU A 255 -2.89 -7.60 12.26
N PRO A 256 -2.63 -8.85 12.68
CA PRO A 256 -3.67 -9.89 12.76
C PRO A 256 -4.84 -9.59 13.71
N LEU A 257 -4.67 -8.66 14.66
CA LEU A 257 -5.73 -8.27 15.58
C LEU A 257 -6.68 -7.22 14.99
N PHE A 258 -6.34 -6.62 13.85
CA PHE A 258 -7.20 -5.65 13.14
C PHE A 258 -8.07 -6.32 12.07
N HIS A 259 -7.73 -7.52 11.62
CA HIS A 259 -8.42 -8.23 10.54
C HIS A 259 -9.06 -9.53 11.03
N GLU A 260 -10.16 -9.94 10.39
CA GLU A 260 -10.83 -11.23 10.69
C GLU A 260 -10.04 -12.42 10.18
N SER A 261 -9.33 -12.22 9.07
CA SER A 261 -8.44 -13.18 8.47
C SER A 261 -7.23 -12.45 7.90
N MET A 262 -6.14 -13.18 7.71
CA MET A 262 -4.93 -12.66 7.12
C MET A 262 -4.66 -13.41 5.82
N ALA A 263 -4.12 -12.71 4.83
CA ALA A 263 -3.64 -13.28 3.59
C ALA A 263 -2.11 -13.32 3.54
N SER A 264 -1.59 -13.93 2.48
CA SER A 264 -0.22 -13.89 2.03
C SER A 264 -0.13 -13.11 0.73
N LEU A 265 1.06 -12.59 0.38
CA LEU A 265 1.26 -11.95 -0.93
C LEU A 265 0.92 -12.91 -2.09
N THR A 266 1.13 -14.22 -1.91
CA THR A 266 0.79 -15.22 -2.93
C THR A 266 -0.72 -15.36 -3.17
N ASP A 267 -1.56 -15.01 -2.20
CA ASP A 267 -3.03 -14.98 -2.40
C ASP A 267 -3.44 -13.83 -3.34
N TYR A 268 -2.72 -12.70 -3.30
CA TYR A 268 -2.89 -11.57 -4.24
C TYR A 268 -2.35 -11.86 -5.64
N CYS A 269 -1.41 -12.79 -5.76
CA CYS A 269 -0.77 -13.17 -7.02
C CYS A 269 -1.21 -14.57 -7.49
N ALA A 270 -2.45 -14.98 -7.18
CA ALA A 270 -2.96 -16.28 -7.57
C ALA A 270 -2.82 -16.51 -9.09
N GLY A 271 -2.21 -17.63 -9.49
CA GLY A 271 -1.93 -17.96 -10.89
C GLY A 271 -0.65 -17.38 -11.47
N TRP A 272 0.07 -16.52 -10.75
CA TRP A 272 1.35 -15.97 -11.19
C TRP A 272 2.49 -16.95 -10.93
N LYS A 273 3.53 -16.94 -11.77
CA LYS A 273 4.71 -17.80 -11.59
C LYS A 273 5.63 -17.21 -10.54
N ILE A 274 6.05 -17.99 -9.56
CA ILE A 274 7.01 -17.57 -8.53
C ILE A 274 8.43 -17.95 -8.95
N VAL A 275 9.33 -16.98 -8.93
CA VAL A 275 10.76 -17.14 -9.21
C VAL A 275 11.54 -16.82 -7.95
N LEU A 276 12.27 -17.80 -7.44
CA LEU A 276 13.14 -17.64 -6.28
C LEU A 276 14.55 -17.29 -6.74
N ASP A 277 15.16 -16.30 -6.11
CA ASP A 277 16.56 -15.97 -6.34
C ASP A 277 17.50 -16.99 -5.67
N HIS A 278 18.79 -16.87 -5.98
CA HIS A 278 19.84 -17.61 -5.29
C HIS A 278 19.81 -17.36 -3.78
N GLU A 279 20.12 -18.38 -2.97
CA GLU A 279 20.21 -18.32 -1.50
C GLU A 279 18.91 -17.99 -0.75
N VAL A 280 17.75 -18.07 -1.41
CA VAL A 280 16.45 -17.87 -0.73
C VAL A 280 16.30 -18.80 0.48
N ASP A 281 16.72 -20.07 0.40
CA ASP A 281 16.62 -21.02 1.53
C ASP A 281 17.38 -20.54 2.78
N ALA A 282 18.59 -19.99 2.60
CA ALA A 282 19.39 -19.47 3.69
C ALA A 282 18.74 -18.20 4.29
N ALA A 283 18.20 -17.32 3.45
CA ALA A 283 17.47 -16.13 3.90
C ALA A 283 16.18 -16.51 4.67
N VAL A 284 15.47 -17.56 4.23
CA VAL A 284 14.28 -18.09 4.92
C VAL A 284 14.67 -18.61 6.31
N ALA A 285 15.73 -19.42 6.40
CA ALA A 285 16.21 -19.94 7.67
C ALA A 285 16.62 -18.81 8.63
N ALA A 286 17.32 -17.78 8.14
CA ALA A 286 17.70 -16.62 8.93
C ALA A 286 16.47 -15.83 9.42
N ARG A 287 15.44 -15.65 8.57
CA ARG A 287 14.20 -14.97 8.95
C ARG A 287 13.45 -15.74 10.04
N PHE A 288 13.36 -17.06 9.94
CA PHE A 288 12.69 -17.87 10.96
C PHE A 288 13.37 -17.78 12.32
N GLN A 289 14.69 -17.68 12.38
CA GLN A 289 15.43 -17.46 13.63
C GLN A 289 15.12 -16.12 14.31
N GLN A 290 14.67 -15.11 13.56
CA GLN A 290 14.32 -13.79 14.12
C GLN A 290 12.91 -13.74 14.72
N ILE A 291 12.02 -14.65 14.31
CA ILE A 291 10.60 -14.64 14.71
C ILE A 291 10.22 -15.80 15.64
N SER A 292 11.15 -16.73 15.88
CA SER A 292 11.01 -17.86 16.79
C SER A 292 11.30 -17.51 18.24
#